data_AF-A0A3C0K9T3-F1
#
_entry.id   AF-A0A3C0K9T3-F1
#
_cell.length_a   1.000
_cell.length_b   1.000
_cell.length_c   1.000
_cell.angle_alpha   90.00
_cell.angle_beta   90.00
_cell.angle_gamma   90.00
#
_symmetry.space_group_name_H-M   'P 1'
#
loop_
_entity.id
_entity.type
_entity.pdbx_description
1 polymer ?
#
loop_
_entity_poly.entity_id
_entity_poly.type
_entity_poly.pdbx_seq_one_letter_code
_entity_poly.pdbx_strand_id
1 'polypeptide(L)'
;RGWAEHMDQARRLAAEFVQSDVFHDLVVNGIAPDGTVDWPAAGIVRALREAAAQLAVEGWTPIAAAGRWIADRHPEQLPAKYGCSSWRQVVHECRLFELRYREVEGQRAA
;
A
#
# COMPACT_ATOMS: atom_id res chain seq x y z
N ARG A 1 37.15 -23.30 12.64
CA ARG A 1 36.59 -23.28 11.28
C ARG A 1 35.07 -23.11 11.28
N GLY A 2 34.34 -23.75 12.18
CA GLY A 2 32.86 -23.63 12.26
C GLY A 2 32.28 -22.21 12.40
N TRP A 3 32.91 -21.28 13.13
CA TRP A 3 32.36 -19.90 13.24
C TRP A 3 32.34 -19.16 11.90
N ALA A 4 33.41 -19.26 11.11
CA ALA A 4 33.48 -18.63 9.79
C ALA A 4 32.45 -19.23 8.82
N GLU A 5 32.26 -20.55 8.87
CA GLU A 5 31.25 -21.26 8.06
C GLU A 5 29.82 -20.86 8.47
N HIS A 6 29.51 -20.79 9.76
CA HIS A 6 28.21 -20.33 10.25
C HIS A 6 27.93 -18.87 9.89
N MET A 7 28.95 -17.99 9.97
CA MET A 7 28.79 -16.58 9.58
C MET A 7 28.55 -16.43 8.08
N ASP A 8 29.23 -17.22 7.24
CA ASP A 8 28.98 -17.18 5.80
C ASP A 8 27.61 -17.77 5.44
N GLN A 9 27.16 -18.81 6.14
CA GLN A 9 25.80 -19.32 6.01
C GLN A 9 24.74 -18.28 6.42
N ALA A 10 24.92 -17.63 7.57
CA ALA A 10 24.01 -16.58 8.03
C ALA A 10 23.95 -15.41 7.03
N ARG A 11 25.09 -15.01 6.47
CA ARG A 11 25.16 -13.98 5.42
C ARG A 11 24.38 -14.38 4.17
N ARG A 12 24.49 -15.64 3.73
CA ARG A 12 23.74 -16.15 2.56
C ARG A 12 22.23 -16.15 2.81
N LEU A 13 21.79 -16.67 3.95
CA LEU A 13 20.37 -16.68 4.31
C LEU A 13 19.79 -15.27 4.44
N ALA A 14 20.55 -14.33 5.01
CA ALA A 14 20.14 -12.93 5.08
C ALA A 14 20.01 -12.30 3.69
N ALA A 15 20.95 -12.57 2.78
CA ALA A 15 20.89 -12.08 1.41
C ALA A 15 19.68 -12.66 0.65
N GLU A 16 19.41 -13.96 0.79
CA GLU A 16 18.24 -14.62 0.20
C GLU A 16 16.93 -14.01 0.73
N PHE A 17 16.84 -13.76 2.03
CA PHE A 17 15.66 -13.12 2.62
C PHE A 17 15.44 -11.71 2.07
N VAL A 18 16.49 -10.87 2.03
CA VAL A 18 16.40 -9.50 1.50
C VAL A 18 15.96 -9.47 0.03
N GLN A 19 16.29 -10.51 -0.74
CA GLN A 19 15.89 -10.63 -2.15
C GLN A 19 14.52 -11.28 -2.35
N SER A 20 13.85 -11.71 -1.27
CA SER A 20 12.56 -12.39 -1.35
C SER A 20 11.37 -11.43 -1.47
N ASP A 21 10.28 -11.93 -2.04
CA ASP A 21 9.00 -11.20 -2.11
C ASP A 21 8.46 -10.89 -0.70
N VAL A 22 8.71 -11.75 0.28
CA VAL A 22 8.29 -11.52 1.69
C VAL A 22 8.95 -10.27 2.27
N PHE A 23 10.24 -10.07 1.99
CA PHE A 23 10.94 -8.86 2.42
C PHE A 23 10.41 -7.63 1.68
N HIS A 24 10.16 -7.75 0.38
CA HIS A 24 9.55 -6.66 -0.38
C HIS A 24 8.15 -6.30 0.16
N ASP A 25 7.32 -7.29 0.47
CA ASP A 25 6.00 -7.08 1.04
C ASP A 25 6.07 -6.41 2.41
N LEU A 26 7.01 -6.83 3.26
CA LEU A 26 7.23 -6.22 4.56
C LEU A 26 7.69 -4.76 4.44
N VAL A 27 8.69 -4.48 3.59
CA VAL A 27 9.38 -3.19 3.57
C VAL A 27 8.70 -2.16 2.67
N VAL A 28 8.21 -2.59 1.50
CA VAL A 28 7.61 -1.70 0.50
C VAL A 28 6.10 -1.65 0.67
N ASN A 29 5.48 -2.81 0.86
CA ASN A 29 4.02 -2.87 0.93
C ASN A 29 3.51 -2.70 2.36
N GLY A 30 4.36 -2.85 3.38
CA GLY A 30 3.97 -2.79 4.79
C GLY A 30 3.13 -4.00 5.23
N ILE A 31 3.31 -5.15 4.58
CA ILE A 31 2.55 -6.39 4.82
C ILE A 31 3.46 -7.37 5.55
N ALA A 32 3.12 -7.70 6.79
CA ALA A 32 3.83 -8.67 7.59
C ALA A 32 3.64 -10.10 7.03
N PRO A 33 4.54 -11.06 7.35
CA PRO A 33 4.43 -12.43 6.86
C PRO A 33 3.13 -13.16 7.23
N ASP A 34 2.42 -12.71 8.27
CA ASP A 34 1.11 -13.23 8.67
C ASP A 34 -0.07 -12.58 7.91
N GLY A 35 0.21 -11.65 7.00
CA GLY A 35 -0.76 -10.90 6.21
C GLY A 35 -1.27 -9.61 6.87
N THR A 36 -0.84 -9.29 8.10
CA THR A 36 -1.22 -8.04 8.77
C THR A 36 -0.59 -6.85 8.06
N VAL A 37 -1.35 -5.76 7.89
CA VAL A 37 -0.88 -4.55 7.22
C VAL A 37 -0.55 -3.46 8.24
N ASP A 38 0.68 -2.95 8.20
CA ASP A 38 1.07 -1.70 8.86
C ASP A 38 0.66 -0.51 7.98
N TRP A 39 -0.61 -0.09 8.12
CA TRP A 39 -1.21 0.93 7.26
C TRP A 39 -0.43 2.26 7.18
N PRO A 40 0.09 2.84 8.27
CA PRO A 40 0.94 4.04 8.19
C PRO A 40 2.18 3.91 7.30
N ALA A 41 2.77 2.71 7.23
CA ALA A 41 3.97 2.44 6.44
C ALA A 41 3.65 1.88 5.04
N ALA A 42 2.42 1.43 4.80
CA ALA A 42 2.03 0.75 3.58
C ALA A 42 2.19 1.61 2.32
N GLY A 43 2.81 1.03 1.28
CA GLY A 43 2.98 1.66 -0.03
C GLY A 43 1.69 2.23 -0.63
N ILE A 44 0.57 1.52 -0.49
CA ILE A 44 -0.74 1.98 -0.98
C ILE A 44 -1.25 3.24 -0.27
N VAL A 45 -0.93 3.42 1.01
CA VAL A 45 -1.29 4.64 1.75
C VAL A 45 -0.42 5.80 1.31
N ARG A 46 0.88 5.56 1.05
CA ARG A 46 1.75 6.57 0.43
C ARG A 46 1.22 6.99 -0.93
N ALA A 47 0.86 6.03 -1.79
CA ALA A 47 0.29 6.29 -3.11
C ALA A 47 -1.04 7.07 -3.03
N LEU A 48 -1.91 6.76 -2.06
CA LEU A 48 -3.14 7.52 -1.79
C LEU A 48 -2.86 8.97 -1.38
N ARG A 49 -1.85 9.21 -0.54
CA ARG A 49 -1.43 10.58 -0.16
C ARG A 49 -0.92 11.36 -1.37
N GLU A 50 -0.11 10.72 -2.22
CA GLU A 50 0.36 11.33 -3.47
C GLU A 50 -0.79 11.67 -4.41
N ALA A 51 -1.70 10.72 -4.65
CA ALA A 51 -2.87 10.94 -5.49
C ALA A 51 -3.75 12.07 -4.94
N ALA A 52 -3.97 12.11 -3.62
CA ALA A 52 -4.72 13.17 -2.98
C ALA A 52 -4.07 14.56 -3.15
N ALA A 53 -2.74 14.63 -3.06
CA ALA A 53 -2.01 15.89 -3.27
C ALA A 53 -2.06 16.35 -4.74
N GLN A 54 -2.06 15.42 -5.69
CA GLN A 54 -2.03 15.72 -7.13
C GLN A 54 -3.40 16.05 -7.71
N LEU A 55 -4.47 15.48 -7.17
CA LEU A 55 -5.82 15.53 -7.76
C LEU A 55 -6.83 16.35 -6.94
N ALA A 56 -6.39 16.98 -5.84
CA ALA A 56 -7.28 17.74 -4.98
C ALA A 56 -7.97 18.88 -5.73
N VAL A 57 -9.30 18.86 -5.70
CA VAL A 57 -10.17 19.97 -6.08
C VAL A 57 -10.88 20.43 -4.83
N GLU A 58 -10.69 21.70 -4.46
CA GLU A 58 -11.20 22.26 -3.19
C GLU A 58 -10.81 21.44 -1.94
N GLY A 59 -9.60 20.86 -1.97
CA GLY A 59 -9.07 20.04 -0.88
C GLY A 59 -9.61 18.60 -0.82
N TRP A 60 -10.41 18.17 -1.80
CA TRP A 60 -10.95 16.81 -1.88
C TRP A 60 -10.55 16.11 -3.17
N THR A 61 -10.27 14.81 -3.08
CA THR A 61 -10.00 13.97 -4.25
C THR A 61 -11.02 12.84 -4.31
N PRO A 62 -11.75 12.67 -5.44
CA PRO A 62 -12.64 11.53 -5.60
C PRO A 62 -11.86 10.20 -5.56
N ILE A 63 -12.32 9.24 -4.77
CA ILE A 63 -11.61 7.95 -4.58
C ILE A 63 -11.41 7.22 -5.92
N ALA A 64 -12.40 7.29 -6.81
CA ALA A 64 -12.31 6.66 -8.12
C ALA A 64 -11.21 7.30 -8.99
N ALA A 65 -11.00 8.62 -8.88
CA ALA A 65 -9.94 9.32 -9.60
C ALA A 65 -8.56 8.97 -9.03
N ALA A 66 -8.42 8.97 -7.70
CA ALA A 66 -7.21 8.51 -7.03
C ALA A 66 -6.86 7.06 -7.43
N GLY A 67 -7.84 6.16 -7.41
CA GLY A 67 -7.61 4.76 -7.76
C GLY A 67 -7.13 4.55 -9.20
N ARG A 68 -7.65 5.31 -10.17
CA ARG A 68 -7.15 5.27 -11.56
C ARG A 68 -5.73 5.82 -11.67
N TRP A 69 -5.45 6.94 -11.01
CA TRP A 69 -4.12 7.55 -11.02
C TRP A 69 -3.06 6.63 -10.39
N ILE A 70 -3.40 5.93 -9.30
CA ILE A 70 -2.49 4.98 -8.66
C ILE A 70 -2.28 3.76 -9.55
N ALA A 71 -3.34 3.19 -10.14
CA ALA A 71 -3.19 2.03 -11.02
C ALA A 71 -2.30 2.30 -12.25
N ASP A 72 -2.25 3.55 -12.72
CA ASP A 72 -1.39 3.97 -13.84
C ASP A 72 0.08 4.15 -13.43
N ARG A 73 0.34 4.74 -12.24
CA ARG A 73 1.71 5.10 -11.82
C ARG A 73 2.40 4.13 -10.89
N HIS A 74 1.62 3.44 -10.06
CA HIS A 74 2.07 2.49 -9.04
C HIS A 74 1.25 1.19 -9.18
N PRO A 75 1.37 0.47 -10.31
CA PRO A 75 0.55 -0.70 -10.60
C PRO A 75 0.74 -1.85 -9.60
N GLU A 76 1.77 -1.81 -8.77
CA GLU A 76 2.02 -2.75 -7.67
C GLU A 76 1.23 -2.44 -6.40
N GLN A 77 0.65 -1.23 -6.29
CA GLN A 77 -0.09 -0.74 -5.13
C GLN A 77 -1.60 -0.84 -5.33
N LEU A 78 -2.12 -2.06 -5.52
CA LEU A 78 -3.55 -2.30 -5.77
C LEU A 78 -4.27 -2.86 -4.54
N PRO A 79 -5.57 -2.55 -4.34
CA PRO A 79 -6.34 -3.02 -3.18
C PRO A 79 -6.23 -4.53 -2.92
N ALA A 80 -6.23 -5.35 -3.97
CA ALA A 80 -6.19 -6.80 -3.86
C ALA A 80 -4.93 -7.31 -3.12
N LYS A 81 -3.80 -6.62 -3.27
CA LYS A 81 -2.55 -6.94 -2.55
C LYS A 81 -2.72 -6.80 -1.02
N TYR A 82 -3.62 -5.94 -0.59
CA TYR A 82 -3.90 -5.60 0.80
C TYR A 82 -5.14 -6.31 1.35
N GLY A 83 -5.60 -7.38 0.69
CA GLY A 83 -6.84 -8.08 1.09
C GLY A 83 -8.12 -7.25 0.89
N CYS A 84 -8.04 -6.14 0.16
CA CYS A 84 -9.16 -5.23 -0.07
C CYS A 84 -9.76 -5.45 -1.47
N SER A 85 -11.09 -5.44 -1.55
CA SER A 85 -11.85 -5.55 -2.81
C SER A 85 -11.97 -4.23 -3.56
N SER A 86 -11.75 -3.09 -2.90
CA SER A 86 -11.90 -1.76 -3.50
C SER A 86 -11.07 -0.69 -2.79
N TRP A 87 -10.82 0.43 -3.49
CA TRP A 87 -10.17 1.61 -2.93
C TRP A 87 -10.92 2.21 -1.73
N ARG A 88 -12.25 2.14 -1.74
CA ARG A 88 -13.08 2.54 -0.58
C ARG A 88 -12.80 1.68 0.64
N GLN A 89 -12.63 0.37 0.44
CA GLN A 89 -12.27 -0.53 1.53
C GLN A 89 -10.89 -0.20 2.09
N VAL A 90 -9.89 0.08 1.22
CA VAL A 90 -8.56 0.52 1.68
C VAL A 90 -8.64 1.76 2.57
N VAL A 91 -9.37 2.79 2.13
CA VAL A 91 -9.56 4.02 2.92
C VAL A 91 -10.26 3.74 4.26
N HIS A 92 -11.25 2.84 4.26
CA HIS A 92 -11.96 2.43 5.47
C HIS A 92 -11.05 1.67 6.47
N GLU A 93 -10.31 0.67 6.00
CA GLU A 93 -9.45 -0.19 6.82
C GLU A 93 -8.26 0.58 7.38
N CYS A 94 -7.62 1.45 6.57
CA CYS A 94 -6.45 2.18 7.03
C CYS A 94 -6.79 3.26 8.07
N ARG A 95 -7.99 3.86 8.02
CA ARG A 95 -8.45 4.93 8.93
C ARG A 95 -7.53 6.18 8.97
N LEU A 96 -6.75 6.40 7.92
CA LEU A 96 -5.80 7.51 7.82
C LEU A 96 -6.31 8.68 6.97
N PHE A 97 -7.49 8.56 6.38
CA PHE A 97 -8.10 9.58 5.54
C PHE A 97 -9.52 9.88 6.03
N GLU A 98 -9.93 11.13 5.87
CA GLU A 98 -11.33 11.50 6.00
C GLU A 98 -12.09 11.06 4.74
N LEU A 99 -13.23 10.38 4.94
CA LEU A 99 -14.10 9.93 3.86
C LEU A 99 -15.43 10.69 3.93
N ARG A 100 -15.83 11.32 2.82
CA ARG A 100 -17.13 11.99 2.70
C ARG A 100 -17.87 11.51 1.47
N TYR A 101 -19.16 11.26 1.63
CA TYR A 101 -20.05 10.97 0.51
C TYR A 101 -20.70 12.26 0.03
N ARG A 102 -20.65 12.52 -1.27
CA ARG A 102 -21.31 13.67 -1.92
C ARG A 102 -22.16 13.18 -3.08
N GLU A 103 -23.24 13.89 -3.37
CA GLU A 103 -23.94 13.71 -4.64
C GLU A 103 -23.21 14.52 -5.72
N VAL A 104 -22.79 13.83 -6.77
CA VAL A 104 -22.22 14.42 -7.97
C VAL A 104 -23.07 13.92 -9.13
N GLU A 105 -23.74 14.83 -9.84
CA GLU A 105 -24.59 14.50 -10.99
C GLU A 105 -25.68 13.45 -10.68
N GLY A 106 -26.25 13.47 -9.47
CA GLY A 106 -27.27 12.53 -9.01
C GLY A 106 -26.73 11.14 -8.61
N GLN A 107 -25.42 10.95 -8.58
CA GLN A 107 -24.77 9.73 -8.10
C GLN A 107 -23.98 9.98 -6.83
N ARG A 108 -24.02 9.01 -5.89
CA ARG A 108 -23.27 9.09 -4.63
C ARG A 108 -21.78 8.76 -4.87
N ALA A 109 -20.96 9.79 -4.91
CA ALA A 109 -19.50 9.70 -4.99
C ALA A 109 -18.87 9.73 -3.59
N ALA A 110 -17.69 9.11 -3.48
CA ALA A 110 -16.88 9.04 -2.26
C ALA A 110 -15.47 9.57 -2.53
#